data_AF-A0A7V2HIZ9-F1
#
_entry.id   AF-A0A7V2HIZ9-F1
#
_cell.length_a   1.000
_cell.length_b   1.000
_cell.length_c   1.000
_cell.angle_alpha   90.00
_cell.angle_beta   90.00
_cell.angle_gamma   90.00
#
_symmetry.space_group_name_H-M   'P 1'
#
loop_
_entity.id
_entity.type
_entity.pdbx_description
1 polymer ?
#
loop_
_entity_poly.entity_id
_entity_poly.type
_entity_poly.pdbx_seq_one_letter_code
_entity_poly.pdbx_strand_id
1 'polypeptide(L)'
;FFGPVLPFVLELSYLLVYVIGTFCVVLLYVSREQRKTETFLFPLLLGTFLSYVLFPFFPSEPPRTVFPNEDLPAYRPVIREFTHWLLGHYGIHTSVFPSAHVSSAFSAAFGMLPLTRNLPAVRYGLFLLASLIAVATVYGRYHYLVDAVAGLAVAVTAWAVTCWLNRRR
;
A
#
# COMPACT_ATOMS: atom_id res chain seq x y z
N PHE A 1 23.98 15.69 -2.44
CA PHE A 1 23.95 15.20 -1.04
C PHE A 1 22.72 14.35 -0.68
N PHE A 2 21.57 14.43 -1.37
CA PHE A 2 20.42 13.52 -1.12
C PHE A 2 20.42 12.21 -1.94
N GLY A 3 21.48 11.94 -2.71
CA GLY A 3 21.55 10.84 -3.69
C GLY A 3 21.10 9.47 -3.16
N PRO A 4 21.60 8.99 -2.00
CA PRO A 4 21.22 7.66 -1.48
C PRO A 4 20.00 7.69 -0.54
N VAL A 5 19.64 8.85 0.01
CA VAL A 5 18.61 8.96 1.06
C VAL A 5 17.22 8.73 0.48
N LEU A 6 16.90 9.38 -0.64
CA LEU A 6 15.59 9.25 -1.27
C LEU A 6 15.30 7.81 -1.71
N PRO A 7 16.19 7.11 -2.45
CA PRO A 7 16.00 5.69 -2.75
C PRO A 7 15.81 4.82 -1.51
N PHE A 8 16.60 5.05 -0.46
CA PHE A 8 16.48 4.29 0.78
C PHE A 8 15.11 4.48 1.44
N VAL A 9 14.65 5.73 1.57
CA VAL A 9 13.35 6.06 2.18
C VAL A 9 12.20 5.46 1.37
N LEU A 10 12.28 5.49 0.04
CA LEU A 10 11.24 4.92 -0.82
C LEU A 10 11.21 3.39 -0.74
N GLU A 11 12.35 2.71 -0.78
CA GLU A 11 12.39 1.25 -0.61
C GLU A 11 11.92 0.83 0.78
N LEU A 12 12.31 1.57 1.82
CA LEU A 12 11.81 1.32 3.18
C LEU A 12 10.29 1.52 3.23
N SER A 13 9.78 2.61 2.67
CA SER A 13 8.35 2.90 2.62
C SER A 13 7.60 1.79 1.90
N TYR A 14 8.12 1.30 0.77
CA TYR A 14 7.55 0.19 0.03
C TYR A 14 7.38 -1.06 0.91
N LEU A 15 8.39 -1.41 1.70
CA LEU A 15 8.33 -2.56 2.61
C LEU A 15 7.37 -2.34 3.80
N LEU A 16 7.15 -1.10 4.23
CA LEU A 16 6.24 -0.81 5.34
C LEU A 16 4.78 -1.15 5.04
N VAL A 17 4.41 -1.39 3.78
CA VAL A 17 3.07 -1.91 3.44
C VAL A 17 2.77 -3.25 4.11
N TYR A 18 3.79 -4.10 4.33
CA TYR A 18 3.60 -5.41 4.97
C TYR A 18 3.31 -5.29 6.46
N VAL A 19 3.62 -4.14 7.06
CA VAL A 19 3.49 -3.89 8.51
C VAL A 19 2.34 -2.92 8.80
N ILE A 20 1.90 -2.09 7.85
CA ILE A 20 0.89 -1.04 8.09
C ILE A 20 -0.41 -1.60 8.68
N GLY A 21 -0.87 -2.76 8.20
CA GLY A 21 -2.07 -3.43 8.72
C GLY A 21 -1.91 -3.85 10.17
N THR A 22 -0.85 -4.60 10.47
CA THR A 22 -0.50 -5.06 11.82
C THR A 22 -0.28 -3.89 12.77
N PHE A 23 0.40 -2.84 12.32
CA PHE A 23 0.62 -1.62 13.09
C PHE A 23 -0.70 -0.98 13.52
N CYS A 24 -1.68 -0.86 12.61
CA CYS A 24 -2.99 -0.31 12.94
C CYS A 24 -3.74 -1.18 13.96
N VAL A 25 -3.68 -2.52 13.83
CA VAL A 25 -4.28 -3.44 14.81
C VAL A 25 -3.62 -3.29 16.18
N VAL A 26 -2.30 -3.26 16.24
CA VAL A 26 -1.54 -3.06 17.50
C VAL A 26 -1.90 -1.72 18.13
N LEU A 27 -2.00 -0.66 17.32
CA LEU A 27 -2.40 0.67 17.80
C LEU A 27 -3.79 0.66 18.44
N LEU A 28 -4.76 -0.03 17.83
CA LEU A 28 -6.11 -0.19 18.41
C LEU A 28 -6.08 -0.98 19.72
N TYR A 29 -5.24 -2.01 19.80
CA TYR A 29 -5.11 -2.82 21.02
C TYR A 29 -4.49 -2.03 22.17
N VAL A 30 -3.39 -1.32 21.92
CA VAL A 30 -2.72 -0.45 22.91
C VAL A 30 -3.63 0.70 23.35
N SER A 31 -4.45 1.22 22.43
CA SER A 31 -5.45 2.26 22.73
C SER A 31 -6.69 1.75 23.46
N ARG A 32 -6.78 0.43 23.75
CA ARG A 32 -7.96 -0.24 24.35
C ARG A 32 -9.25 -0.11 23.53
N GLU A 33 -9.09 0.03 22.21
CA GLU A 33 -10.15 0.22 21.23
C GLU A 33 -10.37 -1.04 20.37
N GLN A 34 -10.01 -2.22 20.89
CA GLN A 34 -10.10 -3.50 20.16
C GLN A 34 -11.50 -3.81 19.64
N ARG A 35 -12.57 -3.25 20.23
CA ARG A 35 -13.95 -3.39 19.71
C ARG A 35 -14.14 -2.72 18.34
N LYS A 36 -13.28 -1.78 17.96
CA LYS A 36 -13.31 -1.05 16.68
C LYS A 36 -12.44 -1.72 15.60
N THR A 37 -11.84 -2.87 15.90
CA THR A 37 -10.99 -3.60 14.94
C THR A 37 -11.73 -3.94 13.66
N GLU A 38 -13.01 -4.33 13.73
CA GLU A 38 -13.83 -4.63 12.54
C GLU A 38 -14.02 -3.39 11.65
N THR A 39 -14.19 -2.21 12.25
CA THR A 39 -14.33 -0.94 11.51
C THR A 39 -13.10 -0.62 10.67
N PHE A 40 -11.93 -1.04 11.15
CA PHE A 40 -10.66 -0.90 10.43
C PHE A 40 -10.41 -2.05 9.44
N LEU A 41 -10.57 -3.30 9.87
CA LEU A 41 -10.24 -4.48 9.07
C LEU A 41 -11.14 -4.60 7.84
N PHE A 42 -12.42 -4.23 7.94
CA PHE A 42 -13.34 -4.37 6.81
C PHE A 42 -12.88 -3.60 5.55
N PRO A 43 -12.66 -2.27 5.57
CA PRO A 43 -12.17 -1.55 4.40
C PRO A 43 -10.79 -2.00 3.95
N LEU A 44 -9.88 -2.33 4.89
CA LEU A 44 -8.55 -2.87 4.58
C LEU A 44 -8.67 -4.15 3.75
N LEU A 45 -9.37 -5.16 4.28
CA LEU A 45 -9.54 -6.45 3.62
C LEU A 45 -10.28 -6.32 2.30
N LEU A 46 -11.33 -5.48 2.25
CA LEU A 46 -12.08 -5.24 1.02
C LEU A 46 -11.20 -4.62 -0.07
N GLY A 47 -10.41 -3.59 0.25
CA GLY A 47 -9.53 -2.94 -0.73
C GLY A 47 -8.37 -3.82 -1.21
N THR A 48 -7.81 -4.65 -0.32
CA THR A 48 -6.81 -5.66 -0.69
C THR A 48 -7.43 -6.75 -1.55
N PHE A 49 -8.58 -7.29 -1.16
CA PHE A 49 -9.29 -8.36 -1.86
C PHE A 49 -9.72 -7.94 -3.26
N LEU A 50 -10.29 -6.73 -3.42
CA LEU A 50 -10.71 -6.22 -4.72
C LEU A 50 -9.54 -6.14 -5.72
N SER A 51 -8.34 -5.75 -5.27
CA SER A 51 -7.16 -5.77 -6.12
C SER A 51 -6.83 -7.20 -6.56
N TYR A 52 -6.79 -8.17 -5.64
CA TYR A 52 -6.50 -9.57 -5.99
C TYR A 52 -7.55 -10.21 -6.90
N VAL A 53 -8.82 -9.87 -6.75
CA VAL A 53 -9.88 -10.34 -7.65
C VAL A 53 -9.66 -9.85 -9.08
N LEU A 54 -9.07 -8.68 -9.27
CA LEU A 54 -8.84 -8.09 -10.59
C LEU A 54 -7.61 -8.68 -11.32
N PHE A 55 -6.66 -9.30 -10.60
CA PHE A 55 -5.41 -9.79 -11.18
C PHE A 55 -5.59 -10.75 -12.37
N PRO A 56 -6.51 -11.75 -12.33
CA PRO A 56 -6.72 -12.65 -13.46
C PRO A 56 -7.27 -11.97 -14.72
N PHE A 57 -7.94 -10.81 -14.56
CA PHE A 57 -8.57 -10.09 -15.67
C PHE A 57 -7.61 -9.14 -16.39
N PHE A 58 -6.51 -8.76 -15.72
CA PHE A 58 -5.52 -7.81 -16.24
C PHE A 58 -4.10 -8.34 -16.04
N PRO A 59 -3.70 -9.44 -16.70
CA PRO A 59 -2.34 -9.95 -16.60
C PRO A 59 -1.34 -8.89 -17.07
N SER A 60 -0.32 -8.62 -16.26
CA SER A 60 0.66 -7.58 -16.54
C SER A 60 1.98 -7.82 -15.81
N GLU A 61 3.07 -7.36 -16.42
CA GLU A 61 4.41 -7.45 -15.85
C GLU A 61 4.90 -6.09 -15.34
N PRO A 62 5.70 -6.06 -14.25
CA PRO A 62 6.22 -4.81 -13.71
C PRO A 62 7.24 -4.14 -14.66
N PRO A 63 7.35 -2.80 -14.66
CA PRO A 63 8.29 -2.09 -15.54
C PRO A 63 9.75 -2.57 -15.43
N ARG A 64 10.19 -3.00 -14.24
CA ARG A 64 11.55 -3.51 -14.02
C ARG A 64 11.88 -4.81 -14.78
N THR A 65 10.89 -5.64 -15.12
CA THR A 65 11.11 -6.88 -15.89
C THR A 65 11.02 -6.62 -17.39
N VAL A 66 10.08 -5.78 -17.81
CA VAL A 66 9.87 -5.41 -19.21
C VAL A 66 11.01 -4.54 -19.75
N PHE A 67 11.56 -3.64 -18.94
CA PHE A 67 12.60 -2.69 -19.33
C PHE A 67 13.83 -2.78 -18.39
N PRO A 68 14.59 -3.88 -18.40
CA PRO A 68 15.62 -4.15 -17.38
C PRO A 68 16.81 -3.17 -17.41
N ASN A 69 17.06 -2.52 -18.55
CA ASN A 69 18.25 -1.70 -18.78
C ASN A 69 18.03 -0.18 -18.60
N GLU A 70 16.86 0.26 -18.11
CA GLU A 70 16.66 1.69 -17.84
C GLU A 70 17.29 2.12 -16.50
N ASP A 71 17.85 3.33 -16.50
CA ASP A 71 18.75 3.90 -15.47
C ASP A 71 18.10 4.19 -14.10
N LEU A 72 16.81 3.89 -13.91
CA LEU A 72 16.12 4.14 -12.65
C LEU A 72 15.93 2.85 -11.81
N PRO A 73 16.12 2.94 -10.48
CA PRO A 73 16.73 4.05 -9.74
C PRO A 73 18.26 4.09 -9.89
N ALA A 74 18.82 5.30 -9.99
CA ALA A 74 20.25 5.56 -10.22
C ALA A 74 21.18 5.11 -9.07
N TYR A 75 20.62 4.93 -7.85
CA TYR A 75 21.33 4.39 -6.71
C TYR A 75 20.59 3.16 -6.17
N ARG A 76 21.33 2.09 -5.91
CA ARG A 76 20.81 0.79 -5.45
C ARG A 76 21.20 0.58 -3.98
N PRO A 77 20.36 0.96 -3.02
CA PRO A 77 20.65 0.70 -1.61
C PRO A 77 20.50 -0.79 -1.30
N VAL A 78 21.19 -1.31 -0.28
CA VAL A 78 21.13 -2.74 0.12
C VAL A 78 19.69 -3.21 0.40
N ILE A 79 18.84 -2.33 0.93
CA ILE A 79 17.42 -2.62 1.16
C ILE A 79 16.64 -2.95 -0.13
N ARG A 80 17.09 -2.45 -1.29
CA ARG A 80 16.51 -2.78 -2.60
C ARG A 80 16.79 -4.24 -2.96
N GLU A 81 17.99 -4.74 -2.66
CA GLU A 81 18.33 -6.15 -2.89
C GLU A 81 17.43 -7.07 -2.05
N PHE A 82 17.18 -6.69 -0.79
CA PHE A 82 16.21 -7.39 0.04
C PHE A 82 14.79 -7.34 -0.54
N THR A 83 14.37 -6.17 -1.04
CA THR A 83 13.05 -6.01 -1.69
C THR A 83 12.94 -6.88 -2.94
N HIS A 84 13.99 -6.97 -3.75
CA HIS A 84 14.03 -7.82 -4.94
C HIS A 84 14.04 -9.30 -4.59
N TRP A 85 14.81 -9.68 -3.56
CA TRP A 85 14.78 -11.03 -3.02
C TRP A 85 13.38 -11.42 -2.56
N LEU A 86 12.71 -10.56 -1.79
CA LEU A 86 11.35 -10.78 -1.30
C LEU A 86 10.37 -10.95 -2.48
N LEU A 87 10.44 -10.04 -3.47
CA LEU A 87 9.59 -10.09 -4.65
C LEU A 87 9.88 -11.29 -5.56
N GLY A 88 11.12 -11.77 -5.61
CA GLY A 88 11.49 -12.95 -6.41
C GLY A 88 11.00 -14.27 -5.81
N HIS A 89 10.84 -14.34 -4.49
CA HIS A 89 10.43 -15.58 -3.79
C HIS A 89 8.95 -15.59 -3.40
N TYR A 90 8.36 -14.41 -3.14
CA TYR A 90 7.01 -14.28 -2.58
C TYR A 90 6.12 -13.32 -3.39
N GLY A 91 6.62 -12.76 -4.49
CA GLY A 91 5.84 -11.89 -5.37
C GLY A 91 4.80 -12.68 -6.17
N ILE A 92 3.67 -12.03 -6.46
CA ILE A 92 2.72 -12.56 -7.43
C ILE A 92 3.25 -12.22 -8.82
N HIS A 93 3.48 -13.24 -9.65
CA HIS A 93 4.03 -13.09 -10.99
C HIS A 93 2.97 -13.11 -12.10
N THR A 94 1.68 -13.11 -11.74
CA THR A 94 0.57 -13.21 -12.70
C THR A 94 0.04 -11.84 -13.15
N SER A 95 0.08 -10.84 -12.28
CA SER A 95 -0.34 -9.47 -12.60
C SER A 95 0.20 -8.47 -11.57
N VAL A 96 0.40 -7.24 -12.03
CA VAL A 96 0.70 -6.07 -11.18
C VAL A 96 -0.44 -5.03 -11.19
N PHE A 97 -1.53 -5.26 -11.93
CA PHE A 97 -2.66 -4.33 -12.01
C PHE A 97 -3.91 -4.85 -11.30
N PRO A 98 -4.58 -4.03 -10.45
CA PRO A 98 -4.13 -2.74 -9.90
C PRO A 98 -3.10 -2.94 -8.77
N SER A 99 -2.42 -1.87 -8.31
CA SER A 99 -1.43 -2.04 -7.24
C SER A 99 -2.09 -2.38 -5.90
N ALA A 100 -1.92 -3.63 -5.46
CA ALA A 100 -2.39 -4.10 -4.15
C ALA A 100 -1.66 -3.41 -2.99
N HIS A 101 -0.41 -2.98 -3.19
CA HIS A 101 0.33 -2.19 -2.21
C HIS A 101 -0.36 -0.84 -1.95
N VAL A 102 -0.71 -0.13 -3.02
CA VAL A 102 -1.40 1.16 -2.92
C VAL A 102 -2.81 0.98 -2.37
N SER A 103 -3.56 -0.02 -2.87
CA SER A 103 -4.93 -0.23 -2.40
C SER A 103 -4.97 -0.58 -0.92
N SER A 104 -4.06 -1.44 -0.44
CA SER A 104 -3.99 -1.84 0.97
C SER A 104 -3.55 -0.69 1.87
N ALA A 105 -2.53 0.08 1.46
CA ALA A 105 -2.03 1.19 2.26
C ALA A 105 -3.07 2.31 2.44
N PHE A 106 -3.74 2.70 1.35
CA PHE A 106 -4.81 3.70 1.43
C PHE A 106 -6.05 3.17 2.14
N SER A 107 -6.39 1.89 1.96
CA SER A 107 -7.52 1.29 2.70
C SER A 107 -7.26 1.23 4.20
N ALA A 108 -6.01 0.98 4.62
CA ALA A 108 -5.61 1.10 6.02
C ALA A 108 -5.78 2.55 6.54
N ALA A 109 -5.30 3.54 5.79
CA ALA A 109 -5.43 4.95 6.16
C ALA A 109 -6.91 5.40 6.25
N PHE A 110 -7.73 5.01 5.27
CA PHE A 110 -9.17 5.28 5.27
C PHE A 110 -9.90 4.56 6.40
N GLY A 111 -9.59 3.28 6.66
CA GLY A 111 -10.18 2.51 7.77
C GLY A 111 -9.87 3.09 9.15
N MET A 112 -8.73 3.76 9.29
CA MET A 112 -8.33 4.44 10.53
C MET A 112 -8.93 5.85 10.69
N LEU A 113 -9.57 6.43 9.66
CA LEU A 113 -10.13 7.79 9.73
C LEU A 113 -11.10 8.01 10.91
N PRO A 114 -12.10 7.14 11.16
CA PRO A 114 -13.02 7.34 12.29
C PRO A 114 -12.33 7.18 13.64
N LEU A 115 -11.22 6.43 13.69
CA LEU A 115 -10.53 6.00 14.90
C LEU A 115 -9.45 7.00 15.33
N THR A 116 -8.93 7.79 14.38
CA THR A 116 -7.84 8.75 14.57
C THR A 116 -8.30 10.20 14.67
N ARG A 117 -9.60 10.45 14.92
CA ARG A 117 -10.17 11.82 14.99
C ARG A 117 -9.42 12.73 15.97
N ASN A 118 -9.00 12.19 17.11
CA ASN A 118 -8.26 12.91 18.15
C ASN A 118 -6.74 12.68 18.08
N LEU A 119 -6.25 12.00 17.04
CA LEU A 119 -4.84 11.64 16.84
C LEU A 119 -4.38 12.13 15.45
N PRO A 120 -4.31 13.46 15.22
CA PRO A 120 -4.02 14.02 13.90
C PRO A 120 -2.65 13.56 13.37
N ALA A 121 -1.65 13.40 14.24
CA ALA A 121 -0.33 12.91 13.86
C ALA A 121 -0.39 11.49 13.24
N VAL A 122 -1.16 10.58 13.84
CA VAL A 122 -1.37 9.23 13.30
C VAL A 122 -2.13 9.30 11.98
N ARG A 123 -3.20 10.10 11.94
CA ARG A 123 -4.02 10.28 10.73
C ARG A 123 -3.17 10.73 9.55
N TYR A 124 -2.47 11.85 9.69
CA TYR A 124 -1.64 12.39 8.62
C TYR A 124 -0.44 11.50 8.32
N GLY A 125 0.14 10.86 9.33
CA GLY A 125 1.23 9.90 9.17
C GLY A 125 0.84 8.70 8.29
N LEU A 126 -0.36 8.14 8.47
CA LEU A 126 -0.84 7.03 7.66
C LEU A 126 -1.07 7.44 6.19
N PHE A 127 -1.66 8.61 5.94
CA PHE A 127 -1.84 9.10 4.56
C PHE A 127 -0.51 9.47 3.89
N LEU A 128 0.42 10.04 4.66
CA LEU A 128 1.77 10.30 4.18
C LEU A 128 2.49 9.00 3.82
N LEU A 129 2.43 7.99 4.69
CA LEU A 129 3.01 6.67 4.43
C LEU A 129 2.37 5.99 3.20
N ALA A 130 1.03 6.02 3.08
CA ALA A 130 0.35 5.47 1.91
C ALA A 130 0.75 6.18 0.61
N SER A 131 0.94 7.50 0.66
CA SER A 131 1.43 8.29 -0.48
C SER A 131 2.88 7.95 -0.82
N LEU A 132 3.75 7.79 0.19
CA LEU A 132 5.12 7.36 0.00
C LEU A 132 5.21 5.95 -0.60
N ILE A 133 4.34 5.02 -0.16
CA ILE A 133 4.22 3.68 -0.76
C ILE A 133 3.83 3.81 -2.23
N ALA A 134 2.83 4.62 -2.57
CA ALA A 134 2.42 4.82 -3.96
C ALA A 134 3.55 5.37 -4.83
N VAL A 135 4.26 6.40 -4.35
CA VAL A 135 5.44 6.93 -5.05
C VAL A 135 6.53 5.85 -5.18
N ALA A 136 6.78 5.08 -4.12
CA ALA A 136 7.79 4.04 -4.11
C ALA A 136 7.48 2.89 -5.09
N THR A 137 6.21 2.53 -5.27
CA THR A 137 5.82 1.49 -6.24
C THR A 137 6.20 1.88 -7.68
N VAL A 138 6.02 3.14 -8.04
CA VAL A 138 6.36 3.68 -9.36
C VAL A 138 7.87 3.91 -9.49
N TYR A 139 8.47 4.57 -8.50
CA TYR A 139 9.90 4.88 -8.48
C TYR A 139 10.77 3.61 -8.49
N GLY A 140 10.39 2.60 -7.69
CA GLY A 140 11.06 1.32 -7.62
C GLY A 140 10.87 0.45 -8.87
N ARG A 141 9.99 0.89 -9.79
CA ARG A 141 9.59 0.22 -11.03
C ARG A 141 8.90 -1.12 -10.78
N TYR A 142 8.20 -1.20 -9.64
CA TYR A 142 7.37 -2.33 -9.25
C TYR A 142 5.98 -2.25 -9.89
N HIS A 143 5.53 -1.05 -10.21
CA HIS A 143 4.25 -0.76 -10.84
C HIS A 143 4.37 0.39 -11.84
N TYR A 144 3.50 0.42 -12.84
CA TYR A 144 3.23 1.62 -13.62
C TYR A 144 2.43 2.63 -12.79
N LEU A 145 2.47 3.90 -13.18
CA LEU A 145 1.66 4.95 -12.54
C LEU A 145 0.16 4.62 -12.60
N VAL A 146 -0.30 4.01 -13.70
CA VAL A 146 -1.71 3.61 -13.85
C VAL A 146 -2.11 2.54 -12.84
N ASP A 147 -1.23 1.60 -12.49
CA ASP A 147 -1.51 0.58 -11.47
C ASP A 147 -1.67 1.23 -10.09
N ALA A 148 -0.84 2.23 -9.77
CA ALA A 148 -0.92 2.98 -8.52
C ALA A 148 -2.22 3.80 -8.43
N VAL A 149 -2.58 4.50 -9.50
CA VAL A 149 -3.84 5.27 -9.57
C VAL A 149 -5.05 4.35 -9.44
N ALA A 150 -5.04 3.20 -10.13
CA ALA A 150 -6.09 2.20 -10.03
C ALA A 150 -6.17 1.60 -8.61
N GLY A 151 -5.03 1.34 -7.97
CA GLY A 151 -4.98 0.88 -6.57
C GLY A 151 -5.60 1.89 -5.60
N LEU A 152 -5.35 3.19 -5.80
CA LEU A 152 -6.01 4.25 -5.03
C LEU A 152 -7.52 4.27 -5.29
N ALA A 153 -7.95 4.12 -6.55
CA ALA A 153 -9.37 4.06 -6.90
C ALA A 153 -10.07 2.86 -6.22
N VAL A 154 -9.42 1.70 -6.15
CA VAL A 154 -9.90 0.53 -5.40
C VAL A 154 -10.06 0.85 -3.91
N ALA A 155 -9.07 1.50 -3.29
CA ALA A 155 -9.15 1.88 -1.88
C ALA A 155 -10.31 2.86 -1.59
N VAL A 156 -10.48 3.88 -2.45
CA VAL A 156 -11.60 4.83 -2.35
C VAL A 156 -12.94 4.10 -2.50
N THR A 157 -13.03 3.14 -3.42
CA THR A 157 -14.24 2.32 -3.62
C THR A 157 -14.55 1.49 -2.38
N ALA A 158 -13.55 0.79 -1.82
CA ALA A 158 -13.70 0.01 -0.60
C ALA A 158 -14.15 0.87 0.59
N TRP A 159 -13.58 2.05 0.75
CA TRP A 159 -13.99 3.02 1.77
C TRP A 159 -15.42 3.52 1.56
N ALA A 160 -15.79 3.89 0.32
CA ALA A 160 -17.14 4.34 0.00
C ALA A 160 -18.20 3.27 0.29
N VAL A 161 -17.94 2.01 -0.08
CA VAL A 161 -18.80 0.86 0.24
C VAL A 161 -18.92 0.69 1.76
N THR A 162 -17.81 0.79 2.49
CA THR A 162 -17.80 0.72 3.95
C THR A 162 -18.66 1.81 4.58
N CYS A 163 -18.51 3.06 4.15
CA CYS A 163 -19.33 4.17 4.63
C CYS A 163 -20.81 3.98 4.31
N TRP A 164 -21.14 3.48 3.12
CA TRP A 164 -22.52 3.21 2.72
C TRP A 164 -23.15 2.10 3.57
N LEU A 165 -22.44 1.01 3.82
CA LEU A 165 -22.91 -0.08 4.70
C LEU A 165 -23.13 0.40 6.14
N ASN A 166 -22.20 1.20 6.66
CA ASN A 166 -22.30 1.73 8.03
C ASN A 166 -23.46 2.72 8.22
N ARG A 167 -23.90 3.43 7.17
CA ARG A 167 -25.09 4.30 7.23
C ARG A 167 -26.40 3.54 7.27
N ARG A 168 -26.40 2.24 6.92
CA ARG A 168 -27.59 1.39 6.88
C ARG A 168 -27.78 0.54 8.13
N ARG A 169 -26.79 0.54 9.04
CA ARG A 169 -26.86 -0.09 10.35
C ARG A 169 -27.34 0.93 11.38
#